data_AF-A0A2Z4J6D9-F1
#
_entry.id   AF-A0A2Z4J6D9-F1
#
_cell.length_a   1.000
_cell.length_b   1.000
_cell.length_c   1.000
_cell.angle_alpha   90.00
_cell.angle_beta   90.00
_cell.angle_gamma   90.00
#
_symmetry.space_group_name_H-M   'P 1'
#
loop_
_entity.id
_entity.type
_entity.pdbx_description
1 polymer ?
#
loop_
_entity_poly.entity_id
_entity_poly.type
_entity_poly.pdbx_seq_one_letter_code
_entity_poly.pdbx_strand_id
1 'polypeptide(L)'
;MFAIPYEAPYGVLGMKFRCLSDHDCKAVHKNRYLNPSGNGTRLYNTADLFRNEEFLAIAEGEIDAITSHMAGIPTVGAPGATSWKPEFTRMIRGYKAVYVYADNDDGGTGLEKFAEPLAALIENARVILLPEGHDVNSFVQENGYDALKELIGV
;
A
#
# COMPACT_ATOMS: atom_id res chain seq x y z
N MET A 1 9.56 19.03 -0.26
CA MET A 1 8.39 18.17 -0.53
C MET A 1 8.90 16.95 -1.28
N PHE A 2 8.46 15.74 -0.90
CA PHE A 2 8.87 14.50 -1.54
C PHE A 2 7.90 14.15 -2.68
N ALA A 3 8.42 13.87 -3.88
CA ALA A 3 7.61 13.52 -5.04
C ALA A 3 7.52 11.99 -5.19
N ILE A 4 6.31 11.49 -5.43
CA ILE A 4 5.99 10.06 -5.52
C ILE A 4 5.37 9.82 -6.91
N PRO A 5 6.17 9.40 -7.90
CA PRO A 5 5.68 9.17 -9.26
C PRO A 5 4.90 7.84 -9.35
N TYR A 6 3.81 7.84 -10.12
CA TYR A 6 3.08 6.64 -10.50
C TYR A 6 3.58 6.17 -11.86
N GLU A 7 4.53 5.26 -11.81
CA GLU A 7 5.19 4.73 -13.00
C GLU A 7 4.39 3.60 -13.64
N ALA A 8 4.40 3.60 -14.97
CA ALA A 8 3.93 2.53 -15.82
C ALA A 8 4.99 2.26 -16.90
N PRO A 9 4.93 1.13 -17.64
CA PRO A 9 5.93 0.80 -18.66
C PRO A 9 6.14 1.85 -19.75
N TYR A 10 5.16 2.74 -19.96
CA TYR A 10 5.20 3.81 -20.96
C TYR A 10 5.41 5.22 -20.37
N GLY A 11 5.72 5.33 -19.07
CA GLY A 11 6.06 6.58 -18.40
C GLY A 11 5.28 6.88 -17.13
N VAL A 12 5.41 8.10 -16.63
CA VAL A 12 4.75 8.58 -15.40
C VAL A 12 3.33 9.03 -15.70
N LEU A 13 2.33 8.44 -15.02
CA LEU A 13 0.90 8.67 -15.27
C LEU A 13 0.19 9.52 -14.22
N GLY A 14 0.93 9.88 -13.18
CA GLY A 14 0.47 10.67 -12.06
C GLY A 14 1.60 10.88 -11.07
N MET A 15 1.43 11.86 -10.19
CA MET A 15 2.43 12.16 -9.17
C MET A 15 1.74 12.68 -7.93
N LYS A 16 2.03 12.07 -6.78
CA LYS A 16 1.63 12.58 -5.48
C LYS A 16 2.82 13.23 -4.80
N PHE A 17 2.53 14.06 -3.80
CA PHE A 17 3.57 14.71 -3.04
C PHE A 17 3.34 14.57 -1.55
N ARG A 18 4.40 14.30 -0.79
CA ARG A 18 4.37 14.20 0.68
C ARG A 18 5.12 15.37 1.31
N CYS A 19 4.50 15.99 2.32
CA CYS A 19 5.17 16.99 3.15
C CYS A 19 6.30 16.32 3.96
N LEU A 20 7.48 16.96 3.99
CA LEU A 20 8.65 16.53 4.76
C LEU A 20 8.96 17.45 5.94
N SER A 21 8.24 18.56 6.06
CA SER A 21 8.49 19.55 7.10
C SER A 21 8.01 19.02 8.45
N ASP A 22 8.77 19.35 9.48
CA ASP A 22 8.44 19.02 10.87
C ASP A 22 7.43 20.04 11.42
N HIS A 23 6.15 19.84 11.08
CA HIS A 23 5.01 20.59 11.58
C HIS A 23 3.74 19.71 11.57
N ASP A 24 2.69 20.16 12.25
CA ASP A 24 1.37 19.54 12.13
C ASP A 24 0.75 19.82 10.75
N CYS A 25 0.82 18.83 9.86
CA CYS A 25 0.26 18.94 8.51
C CYS A 25 -1.25 19.14 8.51
N LYS A 26 -1.99 18.67 9.53
CA LYS A 26 -3.44 18.85 9.60
C LYS A 26 -3.78 20.32 9.87
N ALA A 27 -2.99 21.00 10.70
CA ALA A 27 -3.14 22.43 10.98
C ALA A 27 -2.72 23.33 9.82
N VAL A 28 -1.64 22.98 9.09
CA VAL A 28 -1.05 23.86 8.05
C VAL A 28 -1.59 23.56 6.64
N HIS A 29 -1.78 22.29 6.29
CA HIS A 29 -2.05 21.83 4.92
C HIS A 29 -3.31 20.98 4.79
N LYS A 30 -4.06 20.76 5.88
CA LYS A 30 -5.17 19.79 6.01
C LYS A 30 -4.76 18.32 5.89
N ASN A 31 -3.85 17.99 4.97
CA ASN A 31 -3.37 16.64 4.71
C ASN A 31 -1.83 16.61 4.59
N ARG A 32 -1.22 15.50 5.00
CA ARG A 32 0.22 15.23 4.81
C ARG A 32 0.59 14.99 3.34
N TYR A 33 -0.38 14.54 2.54
CA TYR A 33 -0.23 14.25 1.12
C TYR A 33 -1.03 15.22 0.26
N LEU A 34 -0.40 15.68 -0.82
CA LEU A 34 -1.02 16.44 -1.89
C LEU A 34 -1.25 15.51 -3.08
N ASN A 35 -2.51 15.43 -3.52
CA ASN A 35 -2.90 14.76 -4.76
C ASN A 35 -3.34 15.82 -5.79
N PRO A 36 -2.49 16.15 -6.79
CA PRO A 36 -2.84 17.07 -7.86
C PRO A 36 -4.14 16.69 -8.58
N SER A 37 -4.91 17.71 -8.99
CA SER A 37 -6.09 17.52 -9.83
C SER A 37 -5.74 16.85 -11.15
N GLY A 38 -6.58 15.91 -11.60
CA GLY A 38 -6.33 15.13 -12.82
C GLY A 38 -5.59 13.81 -12.58
N ASN A 39 -5.02 13.59 -11.39
CA ASN A 39 -4.59 12.26 -10.98
C ASN A 39 -5.82 11.37 -10.73
N GLY A 40 -6.15 10.55 -11.71
CA GLY A 40 -7.16 9.50 -11.52
C GLY A 40 -6.75 8.48 -10.46
N THR A 41 -7.71 7.75 -9.93
CA THR A 41 -7.48 6.63 -9.02
C THR A 41 -6.67 5.53 -9.71
N ARG A 42 -5.49 5.23 -9.17
CA ARG A 42 -4.50 4.27 -9.68
C ARG A 42 -3.89 3.48 -8.52
N LEU A 43 -3.44 2.26 -8.80
CA LEU A 43 -2.53 1.55 -7.92
C LEU A 43 -1.13 2.17 -8.04
N TYR A 44 -0.45 2.29 -6.91
CA TYR A 44 0.97 2.62 -6.86
C TYR A 44 1.81 1.35 -7.05
N ASN A 45 3.04 1.50 -7.56
CA ASN A 45 4.00 0.42 -7.79
C ASN A 45 3.49 -0.73 -8.68
N THR A 46 2.79 -0.40 -9.77
CA THR A 46 2.26 -1.43 -10.70
C THR A 46 3.34 -2.25 -11.42
N ALA A 47 4.61 -1.84 -11.34
CA ALA A 47 5.74 -2.63 -11.82
C ALA A 47 5.82 -4.01 -11.13
N ASP A 48 5.42 -4.09 -9.86
CA ASP A 48 5.45 -5.36 -9.12
C ASP A 48 4.44 -6.38 -9.62
N LEU A 49 3.40 -5.96 -10.35
CA LEU A 49 2.46 -6.86 -11.01
C LEU A 49 3.12 -7.70 -12.12
N PHE A 50 4.30 -7.31 -12.59
CA PHE A 50 5.04 -8.03 -13.63
C PHE A 50 6.13 -8.96 -13.07
N ARG A 51 6.27 -9.05 -11.75
CA ARG A 51 7.20 -9.98 -11.10
C ARG A 51 6.66 -11.41 -11.19
N ASN A 52 7.55 -12.37 -11.41
CA ASN A 52 7.20 -13.79 -11.49
C ASN A 52 7.10 -14.42 -10.10
N GLU A 53 6.10 -13.99 -9.33
CA GLU A 53 5.83 -14.47 -7.97
C GLU A 53 4.41 -15.06 -7.91
N GLU A 54 4.21 -16.04 -7.03
CA GLU A 54 2.89 -16.66 -6.85
C GLU A 54 1.98 -15.85 -5.91
N PHE A 55 2.50 -14.78 -5.30
CA PHE A 55 1.76 -13.92 -4.38
C PHE A 55 2.00 -12.44 -4.66
N LEU A 56 1.12 -11.62 -4.12
CA LEU A 56 1.20 -10.15 -4.15
C LEU A 56 0.77 -9.62 -2.79
N ALA A 57 1.35 -8.50 -2.35
CA ALA A 57 0.83 -7.75 -1.22
C ALA A 57 0.16 -6.42 -1.65
N ILE A 58 -0.76 -5.94 -0.83
CA ILE A 58 -1.48 -4.68 -0.99
C ILE A 58 -1.31 -3.88 0.30
N ALA A 59 -0.83 -2.65 0.19
CA ALA A 59 -0.70 -1.70 1.29
C ALA A 59 -1.64 -0.49 1.12
N GLU A 60 -2.01 0.16 2.22
CA GLU A 60 -2.84 1.38 2.21
C GLU A 60 -2.08 2.60 1.68
N GLY A 61 -0.78 2.72 2.01
CA GLY A 61 0.08 3.83 1.62
C GLY A 61 1.11 3.51 0.53
N GLU A 62 1.59 4.55 -0.16
CA GLU A 62 2.71 4.40 -1.09
C GLU A 62 4.02 4.07 -0.37
N ILE A 63 4.24 4.61 0.83
CA ILE A 63 5.46 4.36 1.61
C ILE A 63 5.51 2.91 2.10
N ASP A 64 4.38 2.36 2.53
CA ASP A 64 4.25 0.96 2.94
C ASP A 64 4.50 0.00 1.78
N ALA A 65 3.97 0.33 0.60
CA ALA A 65 4.24 -0.40 -0.63
C ALA A 65 5.74 -0.36 -1.02
N ILE A 66 6.39 0.81 -0.93
CA ILE A 66 7.85 0.93 -1.14
C ILE A 66 8.60 0.05 -0.14
N THR A 67 8.21 0.11 1.14
CA THR A 67 8.93 -0.60 2.20
C THR A 67 8.82 -2.11 2.04
N SER A 68 7.63 -2.62 1.75
CA SER A 68 7.42 -4.05 1.49
C SER A 68 8.10 -4.51 0.20
N HIS A 69 8.08 -3.69 -0.86
CA HIS A 69 8.88 -3.94 -2.06
C HIS A 69 10.38 -4.07 -1.75
N MET A 70 10.91 -3.18 -0.90
CA MET A 70 12.31 -3.25 -0.46
C MET A 70 12.61 -4.49 0.39
N ALA A 71 11.60 -5.05 1.05
CA ALA A 71 11.70 -6.36 1.70
C ALA A 71 11.73 -7.53 0.69
N GLY A 72 11.60 -7.27 -0.62
CA GLY A 72 11.53 -8.30 -1.66
C GLY A 72 10.11 -8.87 -1.87
N ILE A 73 9.10 -8.27 -1.25
CA ILE A 73 7.70 -8.68 -1.36
C ILE A 73 7.04 -7.84 -2.47
N PRO A 74 6.58 -8.45 -3.59
CA PRO A 74 5.87 -7.71 -4.63
C PRO A 74 4.64 -7.02 -4.03
N THR A 75 4.59 -5.69 -4.06
CA THR A 75 3.56 -4.92 -3.32
C THR A 75 3.03 -3.74 -4.12
N VAL A 76 1.71 -3.62 -4.20
CA VAL A 76 1.03 -2.43 -4.74
C VAL A 76 0.45 -1.57 -3.61
N GLY A 77 0.47 -0.24 -3.78
CA GLY A 77 -0.22 0.68 -2.88
C GLY A 77 -1.60 1.01 -3.42
N ALA A 78 -2.64 0.94 -2.58
CA ALA A 78 -4.02 1.20 -2.98
C ALA A 78 -4.58 2.46 -2.30
N PRO A 79 -5.31 3.34 -3.03
CA PRO A 79 -5.76 4.64 -2.51
C PRO A 79 -6.92 4.58 -1.49
N GLY A 80 -7.15 3.43 -0.86
CA GLY A 80 -8.29 3.14 0.01
C GLY A 80 -9.31 2.19 -0.62
N ALA A 81 -10.02 1.41 0.21
CA ALA A 81 -10.97 0.40 -0.25
C ALA A 81 -12.16 0.98 -1.03
N THR A 82 -12.66 2.16 -0.64
CA THR A 82 -13.76 2.85 -1.34
C THR A 82 -13.39 3.30 -2.75
N SER A 83 -12.09 3.44 -3.01
CA SER A 83 -11.53 3.80 -4.32
C SER A 83 -11.06 2.57 -5.10
N TRP A 84 -11.29 1.36 -4.58
CA TRP A 84 -10.94 0.14 -5.28
C TRP A 84 -11.83 -0.06 -6.50
N LYS A 85 -11.22 -0.35 -7.64
CA LYS A 85 -11.93 -0.52 -8.91
C LYS A 85 -11.96 -1.98 -9.36
N PRO A 86 -13.00 -2.43 -10.06
CA PRO A 86 -13.07 -3.81 -10.58
C PRO A 86 -11.88 -4.20 -11.46
N GLU A 87 -11.27 -3.25 -12.19
CA GLU A 87 -10.09 -3.50 -13.01
C GLU A 87 -8.87 -3.88 -12.16
N PHE A 88 -8.78 -3.38 -10.92
CA PHE A 88 -7.68 -3.72 -9.99
C PHE A 88 -7.77 -5.18 -9.58
N THR A 89 -8.95 -5.66 -9.20
CA THR A 89 -9.17 -7.09 -8.95
C THR A 89 -8.82 -7.92 -10.17
N ARG A 90 -9.18 -7.48 -11.38
CA ARG A 90 -8.85 -8.22 -12.61
C ARG A 90 -7.36 -8.37 -12.87
N MET A 91 -6.55 -7.37 -12.50
CA MET A 91 -5.08 -7.44 -12.64
C MET A 91 -4.43 -8.47 -11.71
N ILE A 92 -5.02 -8.73 -10.54
CA ILE A 92 -4.41 -9.56 -9.49
C ILE A 92 -4.98 -10.98 -9.38
N ARG A 93 -5.95 -11.35 -10.22
CA ARG A 93 -6.60 -12.69 -10.22
C ARG A 93 -5.65 -13.86 -10.44
N GLY A 94 -4.47 -13.63 -11.01
CA GLY A 94 -3.49 -14.69 -11.31
C GLY A 94 -2.65 -15.14 -10.11
N TYR A 95 -2.62 -14.36 -9.03
CA TYR A 95 -1.86 -14.72 -7.83
C TYR A 95 -2.55 -15.85 -7.06
N LYS A 96 -1.78 -16.72 -6.41
CA LYS A 96 -2.31 -17.75 -5.50
C LYS A 96 -2.68 -17.17 -4.14
N ALA A 97 -1.96 -16.15 -3.68
CA ALA A 97 -2.27 -15.42 -2.45
C ALA A 97 -2.15 -13.91 -2.67
N VAL A 98 -3.10 -13.16 -2.10
CA VAL A 98 -3.03 -11.69 -2.04
C VAL A 98 -2.99 -11.28 -0.57
N TYR A 99 -1.85 -10.84 -0.08
CA TYR A 99 -1.71 -10.34 1.28
C TYR A 99 -2.21 -8.90 1.36
N VAL A 100 -3.14 -8.61 2.26
CA VAL A 100 -3.65 -7.25 2.46
C VAL A 100 -3.19 -6.78 3.82
N TYR A 101 -2.25 -5.83 3.84
CA TYR A 101 -1.80 -5.24 5.09
C TYR A 101 -2.91 -4.40 5.71
N ALA A 102 -3.11 -4.58 7.01
CA ALA A 102 -3.97 -3.75 7.83
C ALA A 102 -3.10 -3.00 8.84
N ASP A 103 -3.00 -1.68 8.66
CA ASP A 103 -2.31 -0.81 9.59
C ASP A 103 -3.02 -0.86 10.97
N ASN A 104 -2.22 -0.82 12.02
CA ASN A 104 -2.67 -0.91 13.40
C ASN A 104 -2.14 0.25 14.24
N ASP A 105 -1.97 1.42 13.63
CA ASP A 105 -1.46 2.65 14.23
C ASP A 105 -2.55 3.71 14.47
N ASP A 106 -3.77 3.48 13.96
CA ASP A 106 -4.87 4.44 13.94
C ASP A 106 -6.10 4.01 14.75
N GLY A 107 -5.92 3.06 15.68
CA GLY A 107 -7.01 2.49 16.48
C GLY A 107 -7.79 1.40 15.74
N GLY A 108 -7.14 0.71 14.80
CA GLY A 108 -7.68 -0.44 14.07
C GLY A 108 -8.55 -0.07 12.87
N THR A 109 -8.53 1.19 12.41
CA THR A 109 -9.37 1.60 11.29
C THR A 109 -8.82 1.14 9.95
N GLY A 110 -7.52 0.89 9.85
CA GLY A 110 -6.91 0.17 8.71
C GLY A 110 -7.51 -1.22 8.50
N LEU A 111 -7.81 -1.95 9.56
CA LEU A 111 -8.48 -3.26 9.46
C LEU A 111 -9.90 -3.12 8.91
N GLU A 112 -10.75 -2.33 9.59
CA GLU A 112 -12.19 -2.23 9.29
C GLU A 112 -12.49 -1.49 7.98
N LYS A 113 -11.72 -0.45 7.64
CA LYS A 113 -12.01 0.44 6.50
C LYS A 113 -11.22 0.11 5.25
N PHE A 114 -10.11 -0.62 5.37
CA PHE A 114 -9.26 -0.95 4.25
C PHE A 114 -9.16 -2.45 4.01
N ALA A 115 -8.64 -3.21 4.97
CA ALA A 115 -8.27 -4.60 4.73
C ALA A 115 -9.49 -5.53 4.61
N GLU A 116 -10.46 -5.46 5.52
CA GLU A 116 -11.66 -6.30 5.45
C GLU A 116 -12.50 -6.05 4.19
N PRO A 117 -12.80 -4.78 3.80
CA PRO A 117 -13.54 -4.52 2.57
C PRO A 117 -12.80 -4.98 1.32
N LEU A 118 -11.48 -4.85 1.26
CA LEU A 118 -10.69 -5.36 0.13
C LEU A 118 -10.66 -6.88 0.10
N ALA A 119 -10.51 -7.54 1.25
CA ALA A 119 -10.52 -9.00 1.33
C ALA A 119 -11.85 -9.59 0.87
N ALA A 120 -12.97 -8.90 1.10
CA ALA A 120 -14.27 -9.31 0.58
C ALA A 120 -14.38 -9.24 -0.96
N LEU A 121 -13.53 -8.44 -1.63
CA LEU A 121 -13.53 -8.26 -3.08
C LEU A 121 -12.52 -9.16 -3.81
N ILE A 122 -11.62 -9.81 -3.07
CA ILE A 122 -10.46 -10.54 -3.60
C ILE A 122 -10.52 -11.97 -3.06
N GLU A 123 -10.84 -12.93 -3.92
CA GLU A 123 -11.14 -14.32 -3.56
C GLU A 123 -10.07 -15.01 -2.72
N ASN A 124 -8.80 -14.73 -2.99
CA ASN A 124 -7.63 -15.33 -2.35
C ASN A 124 -6.89 -14.36 -1.43
N ALA A 125 -7.61 -13.36 -0.90
CA ALA A 125 -7.04 -12.42 0.05
C ALA A 125 -6.73 -13.05 1.41
N ARG A 126 -5.64 -12.60 2.01
CA ARG A 126 -5.21 -12.92 3.37
C ARG A 126 -4.89 -11.62 4.08
N VAL A 127 -5.69 -11.26 5.08
CA VAL A 127 -5.46 -10.07 5.88
C VAL A 127 -4.27 -10.29 6.80
N ILE A 128 -3.32 -9.36 6.78
CA ILE A 128 -2.16 -9.33 7.67
C ILE A 128 -2.30 -8.10 8.54
N LEU A 129 -2.74 -8.30 9.79
CA LEU A 129 -2.78 -7.23 10.79
C LEU A 129 -1.37 -6.99 11.33
N LEU A 130 -0.90 -5.74 11.22
CA LEU A 130 0.38 -5.34 11.78
C LEU A 130 0.30 -5.32 13.32
N PRO A 131 1.42 -5.48 14.05
CA PRO A 131 1.45 -5.31 15.49
C PRO A 131 0.92 -3.94 15.93
N GLU A 132 0.38 -3.87 17.14
CA GLU A 132 -0.21 -2.64 17.69
C GLU A 132 0.78 -1.47 17.61
N GLY A 133 0.31 -0.33 17.10
CA GLY A 133 1.10 0.87 16.90
C GLY A 133 1.87 0.95 15.58
N HIS A 134 1.72 -0.03 14.69
CA HIS A 134 2.51 -0.11 13.45
C HIS A 134 1.68 -0.07 12.16
N ASP A 135 2.20 0.68 11.20
CA ASP A 135 2.06 0.45 9.76
C ASP A 135 3.22 -0.45 9.26
N VAL A 136 3.24 -0.79 7.96
CA VAL A 136 4.32 -1.61 7.38
C VAL A 136 5.67 -0.91 7.53
N ASN A 137 5.71 0.40 7.29
CA ASN A 137 6.96 1.16 7.31
C ASN A 137 7.62 1.18 8.70
N SER A 138 6.87 1.55 9.74
CA SER A 138 7.34 1.59 11.12
C SER A 138 7.69 0.21 11.65
N PHE A 139 6.92 -0.83 11.29
CA PHE A 139 7.25 -2.21 11.67
C PHE A 139 8.63 -2.63 11.14
N VAL A 140 8.90 -2.36 9.87
CA VAL A 140 10.20 -2.67 9.24
C VAL A 140 11.32 -1.80 9.78
N GLN A 141 11.08 -0.52 10.09
CA GLN A 141 12.11 0.34 10.70
C GLN A 141 12.56 -0.20 12.07
N GLU A 142 11.65 -0.79 12.83
CA GLU A 142 11.95 -1.34 14.15
C GLU A 142 12.52 -2.76 14.09
N ASN A 143 11.97 -3.63 13.24
CA ASN A 143 12.24 -5.07 13.26
C ASN A 143 13.07 -5.58 12.07
N GLY A 144 13.24 -4.75 11.03
CA GLY A 144 13.94 -5.11 9.80
C GLY A 144 13.06 -5.80 8.75
N TYR A 145 13.61 -5.96 7.54
CA TYR A 145 12.88 -6.52 6.40
C TYR A 145 12.50 -7.99 6.56
N ASP A 146 13.36 -8.79 7.20
CA ASP A 146 13.11 -10.24 7.35
C ASP A 146 11.94 -10.51 8.29
N ALA A 147 11.74 -9.67 9.31
CA ALA A 147 10.58 -9.76 10.19
C ALA A 147 9.25 -9.59 9.42
N LEU A 148 9.22 -8.74 8.39
CA LEU A 148 8.02 -8.57 7.55
C LEU A 148 7.73 -9.81 6.70
N LYS A 149 8.77 -10.47 6.18
CA LYS A 149 8.63 -11.73 5.44
C LYS A 149 8.11 -12.84 6.34
N GLU A 150 8.69 -12.96 7.54
CA GLU A 150 8.24 -13.92 8.55
C GLU A 150 6.78 -13.68 8.94
N LEU A 151 6.36 -12.42 9.09
CA LEU A 151 4.99 -12.05 9.43
C LEU A 151 3.98 -12.53 8.38
N ILE A 152 4.32 -12.51 7.09
CA ILE A 152 3.44 -12.99 6.01
C ILE A 152 3.70 -14.43 5.58
N GLY A 153 4.74 -15.06 6.14
CA GLY A 153 5.13 -16.45 5.91
C GLY A 153 5.74 -16.71 4.53
N VAL A 154 6.60 -15.82 4.03
CA VAL A 154 7.33 -15.97 2.75
C VAL A 154 8.85 -15.96 2.91
#